data_AF-A0A662B5I8-F1
#
_entry.id   AF-A0A662B5I8-F1
#
_cell.length_a   1.000
_cell.length_b   1.000
_cell.length_c   1.000
_cell.angle_alpha   90.00
_cell.angle_beta   90.00
_cell.angle_gamma   90.00
#
_symmetry.space_group_name_H-M   'P 1'
#
loop_
_entity.id
_entity.type
_entity.pdbx_description
1 polymer ?
#
loop_
_entity_poly.entity_id
_entity_poly.type
_entity_poly.pdbx_seq_one_letter_code
_entity_poly.pdbx_strand_id
1 'polypeptide(L)' 'MFLQVLLISIVFIGFAVVGFAVKIIFTKSGEFPETKVGHNKELRKRKIYCIKTEQKIIDKKIKKMKQLESASCSSCM' A
#
# COMPACT_ATOMS: atom_id res chain seq x y z
N MET A 1 -47.70 -17.17 1.83
CA MET A 1 -46.65 -17.95 1.14
C MET A 1 -45.62 -17.06 0.47
N PHE A 2 -45.90 -16.39 -0.65
CA PHE A 2 -44.90 -15.55 -1.34
C PHE A 2 -44.39 -14.38 -0.48
N LEU A 3 -45.28 -13.61 0.16
CA LEU A 3 -44.90 -12.48 1.02
C LEU A 3 -44.03 -12.89 2.22
N GLN A 4 -44.27 -14.08 2.81
CA GLN A 4 -43.48 -14.60 3.92
C GLN A 4 -42.07 -14.95 3.47
N VAL A 5 -41.94 -15.60 2.30
CA VAL A 5 -40.64 -15.93 1.70
C VAL A 5 -39.85 -14.66 1.36
N LEU A 6 -40.53 -13.62 0.87
CA LEU A 6 -39.93 -12.33 0.52
C LEU A 6 -39.42 -11.58 1.77
N LEU A 7 -40.19 -11.60 2.87
CA LEU A 7 -39.76 -11.03 4.14
C LEU A 7 -38.52 -11.74 4.70
N ILE A 8 -38.52 -13.08 4.69
CA ILE A 8 -37.40 -13.90 5.18
C ILE A 8 -36.14 -13.67 4.34
N SER A 9 -36.25 -13.56 3.03
CA SER A 9 -35.09 -13.32 2.15
C SER A 9 -34.46 -11.95 2.36
N ILE A 10 -35.27 -10.89 2.53
CA ILE A 10 -34.77 -9.54 2.82
C ILE A 10 -34.01 -9.51 4.14
N VAL A 11 -34.52 -10.18 5.19
CA VAL A 11 -33.82 -10.26 6.48
C VAL A 11 -32.48 -10.97 6.35
N PHE A 12 -32.43 -12.07 5.60
CA PHE A 12 -31.19 -12.81 5.36
C PHE A 12 -30.13 -12.00 4.61
N ILE A 13 -30.55 -11.28 3.57
CA ILE A 13 -29.68 -10.39 2.80
C ILE A 13 -29.20 -9.23 3.68
N GLY A 14 -30.09 -8.63 4.48
CA GLY A 14 -29.72 -7.59 5.45
C GLY A 14 -28.66 -8.08 6.44
N PHE A 15 -28.82 -9.30 6.98
CA PHE A 15 -27.85 -9.90 7.89
C PHE A 15 -26.46 -10.11 7.23
N ALA A 16 -26.44 -10.54 5.96
CA ALA A 16 -25.20 -10.71 5.21
C ALA A 16 -24.48 -9.37 4.97
N VAL A 17 -25.23 -8.32 4.62
CA VAL A 17 -24.68 -6.96 4.41
C VAL A 17 -24.13 -6.39 5.72
N VAL A 18 -24.85 -6.57 6.83
CA VAL A 18 -24.39 -6.15 8.16
C VAL A 18 -23.11 -6.92 8.55
N GLY A 19 -23.04 -8.23 8.33
CA GLY A 19 -21.83 -9.01 8.59
C GLY A 19 -20.61 -8.54 7.78
N PHE A 20 -20.82 -8.19 6.51
CA PHE A 20 -19.77 -7.58 5.68
C PHE A 20 -19.37 -6.19 6.16
N ALA A 21 -20.34 -5.35 6.56
CA ALA A 21 -20.11 -4.00 7.05
C ALA A 21 -19.35 -3.99 8.39
N VAL A 22 -19.68 -4.91 9.31
CA VAL A 22 -18.96 -5.06 10.59
C VAL A 22 -17.48 -5.33 10.33
N LYS A 23 -17.14 -6.17 9.35
CA LYS A 23 -15.72 -6.42 9.01
C LYS A 23 -15.01 -5.15 8.55
N ILE A 24 -15.68 -4.30 7.78
CA ILE A 24 -15.12 -3.03 7.28
C ILE A 24 -14.91 -2.04 8.44
N ILE A 25 -15.89 -1.91 9.35
CA ILE A 25 -15.85 -0.98 10.49
C ILE A 25 -14.90 -1.46 11.61
N PHE A 26 -14.82 -2.77 11.87
CA PHE A 26 -13.93 -3.35 12.89
C PHE A 26 -12.46 -3.41 12.45
N THR A 27 -12.13 -3.20 11.16
CA THR A 27 -10.72 -3.01 10.82
C THR A 27 -10.24 -1.71 11.47
N LYS A 28 -9.19 -1.79 12.28
CA LYS A 28 -8.64 -0.73 13.14
C LYS A 28 -8.14 0.53 12.39
N SER A 29 -8.32 0.57 11.08
CA SER A 29 -7.97 1.68 10.19
C SER A 29 -9.00 1.67 9.05
N GLY A 30 -10.22 2.12 9.34
CA GLY A 30 -11.32 2.26 8.38
C GLY A 30 -11.08 3.31 7.27
N GLU A 31 -9.83 3.74 7.08
CA GLU A 31 -9.39 4.47 5.91
C GLU A 31 -8.92 3.45 4.88
N PHE A 32 -9.45 3.52 3.66
CA PHE A 32 -8.87 2.76 2.55
C PHE A 32 -7.37 3.05 2.52
N PRO A 33 -6.50 2.01 2.56
CA PRO A 33 -5.07 2.22 2.62
C PRO A 33 -4.68 3.12 1.45
N GLU A 34 -3.93 4.19 1.73
CA GLU A 34 -3.51 5.18 0.75
C GLU A 34 -3.05 4.49 -0.54
N THR A 35 -3.88 4.58 -1.59
CA THR A 35 -3.64 3.90 -2.89
C THR A 35 -2.50 4.56 -3.66
N LYS A 36 -2.18 5.80 -3.30
CA LYS A 36 -1.02 6.52 -3.81
C LYS A 36 0.24 6.02 -3.11
N VAL A 37 1.03 5.23 -3.81
CA VAL A 37 2.32 4.68 -3.37
C VAL A 37 3.24 5.74 -2.74
N GLY A 38 3.21 6.99 -3.23
CA GLY A 38 4.06 8.07 -2.73
C GLY A 38 3.66 8.64 -1.35
N HIS A 39 2.38 8.63 -0.98
CA HIS A 39 1.89 9.16 0.30
C HIS A 39 1.67 8.08 1.36
N ASN A 40 1.68 6.81 0.96
CA ASN A 40 1.43 5.70 1.86
C ASN A 40 2.64 5.39 2.77
N LYS A 41 2.47 5.68 4.07
CA LYS A 41 3.49 5.41 5.10
C LYS A 41 3.79 3.93 5.27
N GLU A 42 2.80 3.06 5.11
CA GLU A 42 2.96 1.60 5.25
C GLU A 42 3.78 1.00 4.09
N LEU A 43 3.53 1.45 2.86
CA LEU A 43 4.34 1.06 1.70
C LEU A 43 5.78 1.58 1.82
N ARG A 44 5.96 2.79 2.36
CA ARG A 44 7.28 3.36 2.62
C ARG A 44 8.09 2.56 3.65
N LYS A 45 7.45 2.06 4.72
CA LYS A 45 8.10 1.16 5.70
C LYS A 45 8.57 -0.14 5.05
N ARG A 46 7.82 -0.65 4.07
CA ARG A 46 8.16 -1.84 3.29
C ARG A 46 9.15 -1.59 2.15
N LYS A 47 9.65 -0.36 1.99
CA LYS A 47 10.54 0.07 0.90
C LYS A 47 9.93 -0.10 -0.50
N ILE A 48 8.60 -0.01 -0.61
CA ILE A 48 7.92 -0.04 -1.89
C ILE A 48 7.72 1.41 -2.35
N TYR A 49 8.37 1.78 -3.45
CA TYR A 49 8.29 3.12 -4.02
C TYR A 49 7.73 3.07 -5.46
N CYS A 50 7.24 4.21 -5.94
CA CYS A 50 6.90 4.33 -7.37
C CYS A 50 8.17 4.12 -8.20
N ILE A 51 8.05 3.44 -9.34
CA ILE A 51 9.15 3.14 -10.26
C ILE A 51 10.03 4.37 -10.56
N LYS A 52 9.42 5.54 -10.77
CA LYS A 52 10.17 6.79 -11.01
C LYS A 52 11.04 7.21 -9.83
N THR A 53 10.59 6.93 -8.60
CA THR A 53 11.34 7.22 -7.37
C THR A 53 12.44 6.19 -7.15
N GLU A 54 12.15 4.91 -7.39
CA GLU A 54 13.13 3.81 -7.35
C GLU A 54 14.33 4.13 -8.24
N GLN A 55 14.09 4.50 -9.51
CA GLN A 55 15.14 4.83 -10.47
C GLN A 55 16.03 5.97 -9.97
N LYS A 56 15.44 7.07 -9.46
CA LYS A 56 16.22 8.18 -8.88
C LYS A 56 17.09 7.77 -7.69
N ILE A 57 16.67 6.79 -6.89
CA ILE A 57 17.46 6.27 -5.77
C ILE A 57 18.63 5.45 -6.29
N ILE A 58 18.40 4.61 -7.31
CA ILE A 58 19.42 3.81 -7.98
C ILE A 58 20.46 4.72 -8.65
N ASP A 59 20.03 5.71 -9.42
CA ASP A 59 20.92 6.67 -10.10
C ASP A 59 21.82 7.42 -9.10
N LYS A 60 21.25 7.88 -7.98
CA LYS A 60 22.02 8.53 -6.92
C LYS A 60 23.02 7.59 -6.27
N LYS A 61 22.67 6.30 -6.08
CA LYS A 61 23.61 5.29 -5.57
C LYS A 61 24.76 5.06 -6.55
N ILE A 62 24.46 4.89 -7.84
CA ILE A 62 25.48 4.70 -8.90
C ILE A 62 26.42 5.91 -8.95
N LYS A 63 25.90 7.14 -8.94
CA LYS A 63 26.71 8.35 -8.96
C LYS A 63 27.63 8.44 -7.74
N LYS A 64 27.15 8.11 -6.55
CA LYS A 64 27.96 8.09 -5.32
C LYS A 64 29.05 7.03 -5.37
N MET A 65 28.73 5.81 -5.84
CA MET A 65 29.74 4.75 -6.00
C MET A 65 30.82 5.16 -7.01
N LYS A 66 30.43 5.76 -8.14
CA LYS A 66 31.38 6.27 -9.14
C LYS A 66 32.25 7.41 -8.60
N GLN A 67 31.68 8.29 -7.78
CA GLN A 67 32.44 9.37 -7.14
C GLN A 67 33.44 8.82 -6.11
N LEU A 68 33.04 7.80 -5.34
CA LEU A 68 33.93 7.12 -4.39
C LEU A 68 35.07 6.37 -5.12
N GLU A 69 34.76 5.72 -6.24
CA GLU A 69 35.75 5.07 -7.11
C GLU A 69 36.76 6.10 -7.66
N SER A 70 36.30 7.25 -8.14
CA SER A 70 37.19 8.32 -8.62
C SER A 70 38.06 8.95 -7.54
N ALA A 71 37.59 9.01 -6.28
CA ALA A 71 38.37 9.50 -5.15
C ALA A 71 39.37 8.45 -4.63
N SER A 72 39.13 7.16 -4.89
CA SER A 72 40.04 6.07 -4.54
C SER A 72 41.25 5.98 -5.47
N CYS A 73 41.15 6.46 -6.72
CA CYS A 73 42.29 6.51 -7.65
C CYS A 73 43.27 7.66 -7.39
N SER A 74 43.00 8.55 -6.43
CA SER A 74 43.92 9.64 -6.03
C SER A 74 44.77 9.32 -4.80
N SER A 75 44.56 8.18 -4.13
CA SER A 75 45.31 7.80 -2.92
C SER A 75 46.44 6.80 -3.15
N CYS A 76 46.70 6.39 -4.39
CA CYS A 76 47.90 5.63 -4.75
C CYS A 76 48.85 6.53 -5.53
N MET A 77 49.67 7.29 -4.80
CA MET A 77 50.84 7.97 -5.32
C MET A 77 51.96 7.89 -4.28
#